data_AF-A0AAW8BES3-F1
#
_entry.id   AF-A0AAW8BES3-F1
#
_cell.length_a   1.000
_cell.length_b   1.000
_cell.length_c   1.000
_cell.angle_alpha   90.00
_cell.angle_beta   90.00
_cell.angle_gamma   90.00
#
_symmetry.space_group_name_H-M   'P 1'
#
loop_
_entity.id
_entity.type
_entity.pdbx_description
1 polymer ?
#
loop_
_entity_poly.entity_id
_entity_poly.type
_entity_poly.pdbx_seq_one_letter_code
_entity_poly.pdbx_strand_id
1 'polypeptide(L)'
;MENQNTEYKESWRDEYIKWICGFANANGGKMYIGIDDKGTILGITDVKKLAEDLPNKVKDILGVLIDVNIKNDSDKEYLEIITDAYPYPVNYKGKYYYRSGATNQELKGAALDKFLLGKQGLKWDGTPEPYSKEADLSDFAFKLFKDRASETQRFDEDVQGDSPHELLEKLNLVDLNGYLKKAAVLLFHPKPEKIFTGATIKIGFFNTDDDLAYQDEVRGSLFEQVDKVMDLLVSKYLKAQITYEGLQRKETFPVPVGALREAVLNAIIHKDYSSGIPIQISV
;
A
#
# COMPACT_ATOMS: atom_id res chain seq x y z
N MET A 1 7.50 -30.48 0.64
CA MET A 1 8.15 -29.29 1.21
C MET A 1 7.08 -28.23 1.42
N GLU A 2 7.03 -27.64 2.62
CA GLU A 2 6.09 -26.57 2.94
C GLU A 2 6.34 -25.32 2.10
N ASN A 3 5.28 -24.59 1.77
CA ASN A 3 5.35 -23.39 0.95
C ASN A 3 4.16 -22.44 1.25
N GLN A 4 4.00 -21.41 0.42
CA GLN A 4 2.93 -20.41 0.50
C GLN A 4 1.54 -21.01 0.62
N ASN A 5 1.27 -22.16 0.00
CA ASN A 5 -0.05 -22.77 -0.12
C ASN A 5 -0.09 -24.19 0.44
N THR A 6 0.95 -24.65 1.14
CA THR A 6 1.03 -26.01 1.69
C THR A 6 1.66 -25.99 3.07
N GLU A 7 0.98 -26.61 4.04
CA GLU A 7 1.44 -26.81 5.42
C GLU A 7 1.32 -28.29 5.81
N TYR A 8 2.31 -28.82 6.53
CA TYR A 8 2.27 -30.15 7.13
C TYR A 8 2.23 -30.07 8.66
N LYS A 9 1.46 -30.96 9.27
CA LYS A 9 1.40 -31.12 10.72
C LYS A 9 1.30 -32.59 11.06
N GLU A 10 2.11 -33.02 12.01
CA GLU A 10 2.12 -34.41 12.48
C GLU A 10 0.80 -34.80 13.18
N SER A 11 0.16 -33.85 13.87
CA SER A 11 -1.08 -34.06 14.62
C SER A 11 -1.96 -32.81 14.58
N TRP A 12 -3.25 -32.91 14.89
CA TRP A 12 -4.13 -31.74 14.97
C TRP A 12 -4.02 -31.05 16.33
N ARG A 13 -4.03 -29.72 16.31
CA ARG A 13 -4.25 -28.87 17.47
C ARG A 13 -5.19 -27.74 17.08
N ASP A 14 -6.13 -27.37 17.96
CA ASP A 14 -7.10 -26.31 17.67
C ASP A 14 -6.46 -24.94 17.40
N GLU A 15 -5.22 -24.72 17.85
CA GLU A 15 -4.46 -23.52 17.50
C GLU A 15 -4.14 -23.43 16.00
N TYR A 16 -4.17 -24.55 15.25
CA TYR A 16 -3.91 -24.59 13.81
C TYR A 16 -5.02 -23.94 12.98
N ILE A 17 -6.16 -23.64 13.59
CA ILE A 17 -7.19 -22.78 12.98
C ILE A 17 -6.61 -21.40 12.60
N LYS A 18 -5.56 -20.91 13.30
CA LYS A 18 -4.90 -19.66 12.90
C LYS A 18 -4.17 -19.76 11.55
N TRP A 19 -3.74 -20.95 11.12
CA TRP A 19 -3.17 -21.16 9.78
C TRP A 19 -4.27 -21.20 8.72
N ILE A 20 -5.43 -21.79 9.02
CA ILE A 20 -6.62 -21.72 8.14
C ILE A 20 -7.00 -20.24 7.93
N CYS A 21 -7.03 -19.44 8.99
CA CYS A 21 -7.18 -17.98 8.90
C CYS A 21 -6.10 -17.34 7.99
N GLY A 22 -4.84 -17.74 8.15
CA GLY A 22 -3.73 -17.29 7.31
C GLY A 22 -3.89 -17.61 5.82
N PHE A 23 -4.33 -18.83 5.49
CA PHE A 23 -4.61 -19.24 4.11
C PHE A 23 -5.80 -18.48 3.53
N ALA A 24 -6.90 -18.38 4.28
CA ALA A 24 -8.10 -17.66 3.86
C ALA A 24 -7.79 -16.18 3.56
N ASN A 25 -6.95 -15.54 4.36
CA ASN A 25 -6.56 -14.15 4.13
C ASN A 25 -5.57 -13.96 2.96
N ALA A 26 -4.78 -14.99 2.64
CA ALA A 26 -3.82 -15.01 1.54
C ALA A 26 -4.45 -15.56 0.25
N ASN A 27 -3.75 -16.48 -0.42
CA ASN A 27 -4.14 -17.06 -1.72
C ASN A 27 -4.87 -18.40 -1.57
N GLY A 28 -5.41 -18.70 -0.39
CA GLY A 28 -5.87 -20.05 -0.04
C GLY A 28 -4.69 -21.01 0.17
N GLY A 29 -4.99 -22.29 0.38
CA GLY A 29 -3.98 -23.31 0.54
C GLY A 29 -4.52 -24.63 1.06
N LYS A 30 -3.59 -25.56 1.25
CA LYS A 30 -3.84 -26.89 1.77
C LYS A 30 -3.02 -27.13 3.02
N MET A 31 -3.68 -27.68 4.04
CA MET A 31 -3.02 -28.17 5.24
C MET A 31 -3.21 -29.67 5.33
N TYR A 32 -2.12 -30.39 5.57
CA TYR A 32 -2.19 -31.83 5.80
C TYR A 32 -1.89 -32.15 7.26
N ILE A 33 -2.75 -32.95 7.87
CA ILE A 33 -2.59 -33.44 9.24
C ILE A 33 -2.27 -34.93 9.20
N GLY A 34 -1.32 -35.38 10.01
CA GLY A 34 -0.81 -36.75 10.01
C GLY A 34 0.43 -36.95 9.13
N ILE A 35 1.12 -35.85 8.76
CA ILE A 35 2.33 -35.86 7.93
C ILE A 35 3.43 -35.06 8.65
N ASP A 36 4.65 -35.60 8.70
CA ASP A 36 5.81 -34.88 9.22
C ASP A 36 6.39 -33.85 8.23
N ASP A 37 7.34 -33.03 8.67
CA ASP A 37 7.97 -31.99 7.83
C ASP A 37 8.75 -32.56 6.62
N LYS A 38 9.08 -33.87 6.64
CA LYS A 38 9.75 -34.59 5.56
C LYS A 38 8.78 -35.22 4.56
N GLY A 39 7.47 -35.16 4.83
CA GLY A 39 6.43 -35.76 4.00
C GLY A 39 6.11 -37.22 4.35
N THR A 40 6.62 -37.74 5.48
CA THR A 40 6.33 -39.09 5.95
C THR A 40 4.94 -39.12 6.58
N ILE A 41 4.11 -40.08 6.17
CA ILE A 41 2.77 -40.24 6.71
C ILE A 41 2.84 -41.01 8.03
N LEU A 42 2.39 -40.34 9.09
CA LEU A 42 2.33 -40.86 10.46
C LEU A 42 0.97 -41.50 10.74
N GLY A 43 -0.09 -40.96 10.15
CA GLY A 43 -1.47 -41.40 10.34
C GLY A 43 -2.16 -40.75 11.55
N ILE A 44 -3.48 -40.83 11.61
CA ILE A 44 -4.33 -40.27 12.67
C ILE A 44 -5.23 -41.36 13.24
N THR A 45 -5.28 -41.51 14.57
CA THR A 45 -6.02 -42.59 15.25
C THR A 45 -7.54 -42.48 15.13
N ASP A 46 -8.11 -41.27 15.08
CA ASP A 46 -9.57 -41.03 14.98
C ASP A 46 -9.88 -40.00 13.88
N VAL A 47 -9.49 -40.35 12.65
CA VAL A 47 -9.54 -39.44 11.50
C VAL A 47 -10.98 -39.04 11.13
N LYS A 48 -11.95 -39.96 11.30
CA LYS A 48 -13.35 -39.73 10.92
C LYS A 48 -14.01 -38.69 11.81
N LYS A 49 -13.87 -38.85 13.14
CA LYS A 49 -14.37 -37.86 14.10
C LYS A 49 -13.77 -36.49 13.85
N LEU A 50 -12.44 -36.45 13.64
CA LEU A 50 -11.75 -35.19 13.38
C LEU A 50 -12.25 -34.53 12.08
N ALA A 51 -12.48 -35.31 11.01
CA ALA A 51 -13.04 -34.81 9.76
C ALA A 51 -14.48 -34.28 9.89
N GLU A 52 -15.29 -34.86 10.78
CA GLU A 52 -16.66 -34.40 11.07
C GLU A 52 -16.69 -33.13 11.92
N ASP A 53 -15.79 -33.01 12.90
CA ASP A 53 -15.74 -31.89 13.85
C ASP A 53 -15.12 -30.62 13.26
N LEU A 54 -14.08 -30.77 12.42
CA LEU A 54 -13.28 -29.66 11.89
C LEU A 54 -14.08 -28.59 11.12
N PRO A 55 -14.92 -28.95 10.14
CA PRO A 55 -15.67 -27.97 9.36
C PRO A 55 -16.55 -27.07 10.25
N ASN A 56 -17.24 -27.68 11.22
CA ASN A 56 -18.10 -26.96 12.16
C ASN A 56 -17.27 -26.04 13.06
N LYS A 57 -16.18 -26.56 13.64
CA LYS A 57 -15.30 -25.77 14.52
C LYS A 57 -14.69 -24.57 13.79
N VAL A 58 -14.26 -24.75 12.54
CA VAL A 58 -13.69 -23.68 11.72
C VAL A 58 -14.74 -22.64 11.35
N LYS A 59 -15.94 -23.07 10.96
CA LYS A 59 -17.07 -22.18 10.70
C LYS A 59 -17.43 -21.36 11.95
N ASP A 60 -17.49 -21.98 13.11
CA ASP A 60 -17.88 -21.31 14.36
C ASP A 60 -16.83 -20.28 14.82
N ILE A 61 -15.55 -20.56 14.61
CA ILE A 61 -14.46 -19.66 15.06
C ILE A 61 -14.14 -18.57 14.03
N LEU A 62 -14.14 -18.90 12.74
CA LEU A 62 -13.66 -18.01 11.66
C LEU A 62 -14.78 -17.48 10.76
N GLY A 63 -15.96 -18.13 10.74
CA GLY A 63 -17.04 -17.80 9.80
C GLY A 63 -16.75 -18.25 8.36
N VAL A 64 -15.78 -19.14 8.15
CA VAL A 64 -15.39 -19.63 6.81
C VAL A 64 -15.71 -21.11 6.63
N LEU A 65 -15.92 -21.52 5.38
CA LEU A 65 -16.06 -22.92 5.01
C LEU A 65 -14.70 -23.47 4.55
N ILE A 66 -14.49 -24.75 4.83
CA ILE A 66 -13.31 -25.52 4.41
C ILE A 66 -13.76 -26.89 3.91
N ASP A 67 -13.01 -27.45 2.97
CA ASP A 67 -13.17 -28.86 2.61
C ASP A 67 -12.20 -29.70 3.44
N VAL A 68 -12.69 -30.81 3.99
CA VAL A 68 -11.88 -31.76 4.75
C VAL A 68 -12.01 -33.13 4.11
N ASN A 69 -10.90 -33.61 3.55
CA ASN A 69 -10.83 -34.88 2.87
C ASN A 69 -9.99 -35.86 3.69
N ILE A 70 -10.53 -37.03 3.96
CA ILE A 70 -9.75 -38.17 4.48
C ILE A 70 -8.97 -38.77 3.32
N LYS A 71 -7.67 -38.91 3.50
CA LYS A 71 -6.76 -39.57 2.57
C LYS A 71 -6.18 -40.81 3.23
N ASN A 72 -5.80 -41.79 2.41
CA ASN A 72 -5.18 -43.03 2.87
C ASN A 72 -3.94 -43.31 2.02
N ASP A 73 -2.85 -43.67 2.67
CA ASP A 73 -1.65 -44.22 2.04
C ASP A 73 -1.02 -45.25 2.97
N SER A 74 -0.68 -46.42 2.42
CA SER A 74 0.06 -47.47 3.14
C SER A 74 -0.56 -47.83 4.51
N ASP A 75 -1.89 -48.03 4.52
CA ASP A 75 -2.73 -48.33 5.70
C ASP A 75 -2.77 -47.25 6.79
N LYS A 76 -2.33 -46.02 6.46
CA LYS A 76 -2.41 -44.86 7.35
C LYS A 76 -3.35 -43.81 6.79
N GLU A 77 -4.32 -43.40 7.61
CA GLU A 77 -5.25 -42.33 7.26
C GLU A 77 -4.74 -40.97 7.74
N TYR A 78 -4.87 -39.95 6.90
CA TYR A 78 -4.45 -38.57 7.17
C TYR A 78 -5.48 -37.58 6.61
N LEU A 79 -5.43 -36.32 7.00
CA LEU A 79 -6.39 -35.31 6.52
C LEU A 79 -5.74 -34.35 5.51
N GLU A 80 -6.50 -33.99 4.49
CA GLU A 80 -6.27 -32.83 3.63
C GLU A 80 -7.37 -31.80 3.93
N ILE A 81 -6.98 -30.65 4.46
CA ILE A 81 -7.84 -29.50 4.70
C ILE A 81 -7.58 -28.49 3.59
N ILE A 82 -8.60 -28.12 2.82
CA ILE A 82 -8.51 -27.15 1.73
C ILE A 82 -9.21 -25.86 2.19
N THR A 83 -8.52 -24.74 2.01
CA THR A 83 -9.03 -23.41 2.35
C THR A 83 -8.89 -22.51 1.15
N ASP A 84 -10.01 -21.96 0.69
CA ASP A 84 -10.02 -20.99 -0.41
C ASP A 84 -9.58 -19.59 0.06
N ALA A 85 -9.12 -18.78 -0.89
CA ALA A 85 -8.90 -17.36 -0.64
C ALA A 85 -10.25 -16.66 -0.38
N TYR A 86 -10.36 -16.00 0.77
CA TYR A 86 -11.57 -15.26 1.14
C TYR A 86 -11.47 -13.80 0.71
N PRO A 87 -12.53 -13.22 0.12
CA PRO A 87 -12.55 -11.84 -0.32
C PRO A 87 -12.59 -10.84 0.84
N TYR A 88 -13.11 -11.26 2.01
CA TYR A 88 -13.23 -10.43 3.20
C TYR A 88 -12.16 -10.79 4.25
N PRO A 89 -11.79 -9.85 5.15
CA PRO A 89 -10.86 -10.14 6.25
C PRO A 89 -11.41 -11.20 7.20
N VAL A 90 -10.67 -12.28 7.38
CA VAL A 90 -10.96 -13.34 8.35
C VAL A 90 -10.11 -13.12 9.59
N ASN A 91 -10.72 -13.17 10.78
CA ASN A 91 -9.98 -13.05 12.04
C ASN A 91 -10.10 -14.35 12.86
N TYR A 92 -9.02 -14.69 13.56
CA TYR A 92 -9.00 -15.72 14.59
C TYR A 92 -8.93 -15.03 15.96
N LYS A 93 -10.04 -15.00 16.68
CA LYS A 93 -10.14 -14.40 18.04
C LYS A 93 -9.65 -12.94 18.08
N GLY A 94 -10.09 -12.13 17.13
CA GLY A 94 -9.74 -10.71 17.01
C GLY A 94 -8.36 -10.44 16.40
N LYS A 95 -7.62 -11.47 15.99
CA LYS A 95 -6.30 -11.35 15.36
C LYS A 95 -6.35 -11.77 13.91
N TYR A 96 -5.64 -11.05 13.06
CA TYR A 96 -5.57 -11.34 11.63
C TYR A 96 -4.24 -12.03 11.33
N TYR A 97 -4.31 -13.19 10.69
CA TYR A 97 -3.13 -13.93 10.25
C TYR A 97 -3.05 -13.91 8.73
N TYR A 98 -1.85 -13.88 8.19
CA TYR A 98 -1.59 -13.92 6.76
C TYR A 98 -0.46 -14.91 6.48
N ARG A 99 -0.69 -15.78 5.50
CA ARG A 99 0.32 -16.74 5.06
C ARG A 99 1.35 -16.07 4.14
N SER A 100 2.63 -16.14 4.51
CA SER A 100 3.75 -15.63 3.73
C SER A 100 4.93 -16.60 3.77
N GLY A 101 5.29 -17.15 2.61
CA GLY A 101 6.15 -18.31 2.49
C GLY A 101 5.63 -19.50 3.29
N ALA A 102 6.52 -20.16 4.02
CA ALA A 102 6.16 -21.23 4.96
C ALA A 102 5.69 -20.71 6.33
N THR A 103 5.60 -19.38 6.53
CA THR A 103 5.27 -18.79 7.83
C THR A 103 3.85 -18.25 7.88
N ASN A 104 3.21 -18.40 9.03
CA ASN A 104 1.92 -17.76 9.30
C ASN A 104 2.13 -16.55 10.23
N GLN A 105 1.93 -15.34 9.70
CA GLN A 105 2.28 -14.10 10.39
C GLN A 105 1.04 -13.40 10.93
N GLU A 106 1.10 -12.92 12.17
CA GLU A 106 0.06 -12.04 12.75
C GLU A 106 0.25 -10.62 12.19
N LEU A 107 -0.76 -10.08 11.51
CA LEU A 107 -0.75 -8.72 10.99
C LEU A 107 -1.03 -7.72 12.13
N LYS A 108 -0.19 -6.68 12.23
CA LYS A 108 -0.29 -5.60 13.23
C LYS A 108 0.07 -4.25 12.62
N GLY A 109 -0.40 -3.17 13.26
CA GLY A 109 -0.09 -1.79 12.86
C GLY A 109 -0.36 -1.55 11.37
N ALA A 110 0.58 -0.88 10.70
CA ALA A 110 0.45 -0.50 9.29
C ALA A 110 0.17 -1.69 8.34
N ALA A 111 0.73 -2.88 8.63
CA ALA A 111 0.48 -4.06 7.80
C ALA A 111 -0.98 -4.54 7.90
N LEU A 112 -1.58 -4.45 9.10
CA LEU A 112 -2.99 -4.77 9.30
C LEU A 112 -3.89 -3.73 8.62
N ASP A 113 -3.61 -2.44 8.79
CA ASP A 113 -4.41 -1.37 8.18
C ASP A 113 -4.43 -1.50 6.66
N LYS A 114 -3.25 -1.71 6.05
CA LYS A 114 -3.11 -1.94 4.60
C LYS A 114 -3.89 -3.16 4.14
N PHE A 115 -3.84 -4.26 4.91
CA PHE A 115 -4.57 -5.48 4.58
C PHE A 115 -6.09 -5.27 4.62
N LEU A 116 -6.62 -4.65 5.68
CA LEU A 116 -8.05 -4.40 5.83
C LEU A 116 -8.58 -3.50 4.72
N LEU A 117 -7.87 -2.40 4.42
CA LEU A 117 -8.22 -1.50 3.33
C LEU A 117 -8.18 -2.22 1.97
N GLY A 118 -7.12 -2.99 1.72
CA GLY A 118 -6.97 -3.75 0.48
C GLY A 118 -8.11 -4.74 0.23
N LYS A 119 -8.58 -5.43 1.28
CA LYS A 119 -9.75 -6.33 1.19
C LYS A 119 -11.07 -5.58 0.93
N GLN A 120 -11.12 -4.28 1.19
CA GLN A 120 -12.26 -3.40 0.87
C GLN A 120 -12.09 -2.70 -0.49
N GLY A 121 -11.01 -2.98 -1.23
CA GLY A 121 -10.69 -2.30 -2.48
C GLY A 121 -10.23 -0.84 -2.30
N LEU A 122 -9.89 -0.45 -1.07
CA LEU A 122 -9.45 0.90 -0.73
C LEU A 122 -7.93 0.97 -0.54
N LYS A 123 -7.38 2.15 -0.81
CA LYS A 123 -6.04 2.55 -0.38
C LYS A 123 -6.15 3.61 0.70
N TRP A 124 -5.07 3.82 1.45
CA TRP A 124 -5.06 4.77 2.57
C TRP A 124 -5.48 6.19 2.14
N ASP A 125 -4.98 6.66 1.01
CA ASP A 125 -5.30 7.97 0.42
C ASP A 125 -6.77 8.07 -0.05
N GLY A 126 -7.40 6.93 -0.35
CA GLY A 126 -8.82 6.83 -0.68
C GLY A 126 -9.77 6.78 0.52
N THR A 127 -9.27 6.78 1.75
CA THR A 127 -10.10 6.79 2.97
C THR A 127 -10.58 8.19 3.33
N PRO A 128 -11.73 8.34 4.02
CA PRO A 128 -12.21 9.64 4.47
C PRO A 128 -11.27 10.27 5.50
N GLU A 129 -11.17 11.60 5.45
CA GLU A 129 -10.54 12.48 6.43
C GLU A 129 -11.66 13.39 6.99
N PRO A 130 -12.26 13.04 8.13
CA PRO A 130 -13.48 13.69 8.61
C PRO A 130 -13.25 15.04 9.29
N TYR A 131 -12.00 15.47 9.48
CA TYR A 131 -11.65 16.65 10.26
C TYR A 131 -11.37 17.88 9.39
N SER A 132 -11.07 17.69 8.11
CA SER A 132 -10.85 18.74 7.12
C SER A 132 -12.13 19.02 6.34
N LYS A 133 -12.31 20.28 5.97
CA LYS A 133 -13.44 20.75 5.15
C LYS A 133 -12.92 21.33 3.85
N GLU A 134 -13.80 21.45 2.86
CA GLU A 134 -13.47 22.10 1.59
C GLU A 134 -12.96 23.54 1.78
N ALA A 135 -13.47 24.26 2.79
CA ALA A 135 -13.01 25.61 3.12
C ALA A 135 -11.57 25.68 3.65
N ASP A 136 -10.98 24.54 4.05
CA ASP A 136 -9.57 24.47 4.48
C ASP A 136 -8.61 24.27 3.28
N LEU A 137 -9.16 24.00 2.09
CA LEU A 137 -8.39 23.79 0.87
C LEU A 137 -7.96 25.12 0.22
N SER A 138 -6.89 25.06 -0.54
CA SER A 138 -6.22 26.24 -1.11
C SER A 138 -6.76 26.55 -2.51
N ASP A 139 -7.37 27.74 -2.67
CA ASP A 139 -7.74 28.27 -4.00
C ASP A 139 -6.55 28.31 -4.97
N PHE A 140 -5.34 28.56 -4.45
CA PHE A 140 -4.12 28.53 -5.25
C PHE A 140 -3.83 27.11 -5.79
N ALA A 141 -4.05 26.07 -4.98
CA ALA A 141 -3.85 24.68 -5.43
C ALA A 141 -4.89 24.28 -6.49
N PHE A 142 -6.15 24.72 -6.33
CA PHE A 142 -7.18 24.56 -7.35
C PHE A 142 -6.81 25.25 -8.66
N LYS A 143 -6.36 26.50 -8.59
CA LYS A 143 -5.89 27.23 -9.77
C LYS A 143 -4.71 26.52 -10.44
N LEU A 144 -3.71 26.11 -9.67
CA LEU A 144 -2.54 25.39 -10.18
C LEU A 144 -2.92 24.10 -10.89
N PHE A 145 -3.87 23.34 -10.34
CA PHE A 145 -4.40 22.15 -10.98
C PHE A 145 -5.09 22.50 -12.30
N LYS A 146 -6.00 23.48 -12.32
CA LYS A 146 -6.74 23.89 -13.51
C LYS A 146 -5.83 24.36 -14.64
N ASP A 147 -4.85 25.21 -14.31
CA ASP A 147 -3.87 25.72 -15.26
C ASP A 147 -3.13 24.55 -15.94
N ARG A 148 -2.62 23.59 -15.14
CA ARG A 148 -1.95 22.39 -15.68
C ARG A 148 -2.87 21.46 -16.45
N ALA A 149 -4.11 21.27 -15.98
CA ALA A 149 -5.09 20.43 -16.66
C ALA A 149 -5.37 20.96 -18.07
N SER A 150 -5.46 22.28 -18.23
CA SER A 150 -5.70 22.95 -19.51
C SER A 150 -4.55 22.82 -20.52
N GLU A 151 -3.31 22.66 -20.04
CA GLU A 151 -2.15 22.41 -20.89
C GLU A 151 -2.13 20.97 -21.44
N THR A 152 -2.90 20.05 -20.83
CA THR A 152 -2.97 18.66 -21.24
C THR A 152 -4.26 18.39 -22.01
N GLN A 153 -4.17 17.81 -23.21
CA GLN A 153 -5.35 17.37 -23.98
C GLN A 153 -6.05 16.12 -23.38
N ARG A 154 -6.02 15.97 -22.05
CA ARG A 154 -6.52 14.79 -21.33
C ARG A 154 -7.91 14.98 -20.72
N PHE A 155 -8.47 16.17 -20.81
CA PHE A 155 -9.81 16.48 -20.33
C PHE A 155 -10.67 16.90 -21.53
N ASP A 156 -11.77 16.17 -21.75
CA ASP A 156 -12.76 16.45 -22.78
C ASP A 156 -13.71 17.61 -22.38
N GLU A 157 -13.74 17.97 -21.09
CA GLU A 157 -14.59 19.01 -20.50
C GLU A 157 -13.80 20.24 -20.04
N ASP A 158 -14.48 21.39 -19.98
CA ASP A 158 -13.90 22.65 -19.52
C ASP A 158 -13.69 22.67 -17.99
N VAL A 159 -12.54 22.17 -17.56
CA VAL A 159 -12.08 22.16 -16.16
C VAL A 159 -11.95 23.58 -15.58
N GLN A 160 -11.83 24.61 -16.42
CA GLN A 160 -11.67 25.99 -15.94
C GLN A 160 -12.95 26.52 -15.29
N GLY A 161 -14.12 26.14 -15.81
CA GLY A 161 -15.43 26.54 -15.32
C GLY A 161 -15.84 25.89 -13.99
N ASP A 162 -15.28 24.73 -13.64
CA ASP A 162 -15.71 23.94 -12.48
C ASP A 162 -15.45 24.67 -11.15
N SER A 163 -16.42 24.69 -10.25
CA SER A 163 -16.21 25.08 -8.86
C SER A 163 -15.25 24.10 -8.14
N PRO A 164 -14.62 24.51 -7.01
CA PRO A 164 -13.80 23.60 -6.21
C PRO A 164 -14.52 22.30 -5.85
N HIS A 165 -15.80 22.38 -5.48
CA HIS A 165 -16.62 21.22 -5.13
C HIS A 165 -16.83 20.28 -6.33
N GLU A 166 -17.29 20.81 -7.47
CA GLU A 166 -17.49 20.02 -8.70
C GLU A 166 -16.20 19.32 -9.13
N LEU A 167 -15.05 20.01 -9.00
CA LEU A 167 -13.77 19.41 -9.32
C LEU A 167 -13.43 18.24 -8.38
N LEU A 168 -13.63 18.40 -7.07
CA LEU A 168 -13.39 17.34 -6.11
C LEU A 168 -14.28 16.12 -6.37
N GLU A 169 -15.54 16.32 -6.76
CA GLU A 169 -16.44 15.22 -7.14
C GLU A 169 -15.98 14.53 -8.43
N LYS A 170 -15.67 15.28 -9.50
CA LYS A 170 -15.18 14.72 -10.77
C LYS A 170 -13.88 13.92 -10.59
N LEU A 171 -13.00 14.36 -9.71
CA LEU A 171 -11.75 13.66 -9.35
C LEU A 171 -11.96 12.50 -8.36
N ASN A 172 -13.20 12.22 -7.95
CA ASN A 172 -13.54 11.23 -6.93
C ASN A 172 -12.78 11.44 -5.61
N LEU A 173 -12.64 12.70 -5.19
CA LEU A 173 -11.94 13.12 -3.97
C LEU A 173 -12.88 13.36 -2.78
N VAL A 174 -14.19 13.22 -2.98
CA VAL A 174 -15.21 13.19 -1.94
C VAL A 174 -15.81 11.78 -1.88
N ASP A 175 -16.12 11.29 -0.67
CA ASP A 175 -16.80 10.00 -0.48
C ASP A 175 -18.33 10.12 -0.56
N LEU A 176 -19.03 8.98 -0.52
CA LEU A 176 -20.50 8.96 -0.62
C LEU A 176 -21.22 9.65 0.55
N ASN A 177 -20.52 9.94 1.66
CA ASN A 177 -21.06 10.64 2.82
C ASN A 177 -20.70 12.14 2.82
N GLY A 178 -20.02 12.63 1.78
CA GLY A 178 -19.59 14.02 1.67
C GLY A 178 -18.28 14.34 2.40
N TYR A 179 -17.53 13.34 2.88
CA TYR A 179 -16.20 13.58 3.47
C TYR A 179 -15.13 13.69 2.39
N LEU A 180 -14.19 14.61 2.61
CA LEU A 180 -12.96 14.65 1.82
C LEU A 180 -12.19 13.34 2.01
N LYS A 181 -11.66 12.78 0.93
CA LYS A 181 -10.66 11.73 1.00
C LYS A 181 -9.31 12.32 1.40
N LYS A 182 -8.45 11.53 2.04
CA LYS A 182 -7.09 11.97 2.40
C LYS A 182 -6.30 12.48 1.20
N ALA A 183 -6.50 11.91 0.02
CA ALA A 183 -5.94 12.39 -1.25
C ALA A 183 -6.32 13.85 -1.54
N ALA A 184 -7.56 14.26 -1.27
CA ALA A 184 -8.02 15.64 -1.47
C ALA A 184 -7.20 16.61 -0.61
N VAL A 185 -7.01 16.24 0.66
CA VAL A 185 -6.23 17.02 1.62
C VAL A 185 -4.76 17.08 1.19
N LEU A 186 -4.15 15.97 0.78
CA LEU A 186 -2.77 15.98 0.26
C LEU A 186 -2.60 16.89 -0.97
N LEU A 187 -3.55 16.82 -1.91
CA LEU A 187 -3.48 17.52 -3.18
C LEU A 187 -3.83 19.01 -3.09
N PHE A 188 -4.73 19.41 -2.19
CA PHE A 188 -5.29 20.77 -2.19
C PHE A 188 -5.16 21.52 -0.87
N HIS A 189 -4.85 20.88 0.26
CA HIS A 189 -4.63 21.60 1.52
C HIS A 189 -3.31 22.37 1.47
N PRO A 190 -3.21 23.61 1.98
CA PRO A 190 -1.99 24.41 1.92
C PRO A 190 -0.88 23.92 2.87
N LYS A 191 -1.23 23.11 3.88
CA LYS A 191 -0.30 22.56 4.89
C LYS A 191 -0.63 21.11 5.22
N PRO A 192 -0.61 20.17 4.26
CA PRO A 192 -1.02 18.79 4.49
C PRO A 192 -0.14 18.10 5.54
N GLU A 193 1.10 18.58 5.76
CA GLU A 193 2.03 18.06 6.76
C GLU A 193 1.54 18.21 8.21
N LYS A 194 0.59 19.11 8.47
CA LYS A 194 -0.04 19.25 9.79
C LYS A 194 -1.05 18.15 10.08
N ILE A 195 -1.59 17.52 9.05
CA ILE A 195 -2.61 16.47 9.13
C ILE A 195 -1.94 15.11 8.94
N PHE A 196 -1.06 15.01 7.95
CA PHE A 196 -0.27 13.82 7.64
C PHE A 196 1.21 14.10 7.83
N THR A 197 1.76 13.62 8.94
CA THR A 197 3.20 13.76 9.22
C THR A 197 4.01 13.18 8.06
N GLY A 198 5.08 13.87 7.65
CA GLY A 198 5.91 13.44 6.53
C GLY A 198 5.29 13.68 5.14
N ALA A 199 4.20 14.44 5.02
CA ALA A 199 3.78 15.03 3.74
C ALA A 199 4.66 16.23 3.35
N THR A 200 5.98 16.03 3.39
CA THR A 200 7.03 16.99 3.00
C THR A 200 8.12 16.27 2.20
N ILE A 201 8.91 17.05 1.47
CA ILE A 201 10.07 16.55 0.71
C ILE A 201 11.31 17.26 1.22
N LYS A 202 12.34 16.50 1.59
CA LYS A 202 13.63 17.03 2.01
C LYS A 202 14.64 16.81 0.89
N ILE A 203 15.37 17.86 0.54
CA ILE A 203 16.46 17.81 -0.42
C ILE A 203 17.74 18.12 0.36
N GLY A 204 18.72 17.22 0.31
CA GLY A 204 20.03 17.40 0.97
C GLY A 204 21.14 17.41 -0.07
N PHE A 205 22.10 18.34 0.08
CA PHE A 205 23.33 18.39 -0.71
C PHE A 205 24.48 17.79 0.07
N PHE A 206 25.18 16.83 -0.53
CA PHE A 206 26.24 16.08 0.12
C PHE A 206 27.58 16.34 -0.57
N ASN A 207 28.63 16.65 0.22
CA ASN A 207 29.99 16.76 -0.33
C ASN A 207 30.61 15.38 -0.59
N THR A 208 30.29 14.44 0.30
CA THR A 208 30.59 13.01 0.26
C THR A 208 29.35 12.26 0.76
N ASP A 209 29.28 10.95 0.54
CA ASP A 209 28.10 10.13 0.88
C ASP A 209 27.62 10.26 2.34
N ASP A 210 28.48 10.72 3.25
CA ASP A 210 28.24 10.90 4.68
C ASP A 210 28.26 12.36 5.18
N ASP A 211 28.60 13.34 4.34
CA ASP A 211 28.75 14.76 4.73
C ASP A 211 27.65 15.65 4.14
N LEU A 212 26.55 15.84 4.89
CA LEU A 212 25.46 16.75 4.54
C LEU A 212 25.91 18.21 4.73
N ALA A 213 26.05 18.94 3.62
CA ALA A 213 26.44 20.35 3.66
C ALA A 213 25.26 21.28 3.99
N TYR A 214 24.12 21.11 3.31
CA TYR A 214 22.89 21.85 3.57
C TYR A 214 21.66 21.09 3.08
N GLN A 215 20.49 21.49 3.57
CA GLN A 215 19.21 20.90 3.17
C GLN A 215 18.11 21.96 3.04
N ASP A 216 17.12 21.69 2.21
CA ASP A 216 15.84 22.39 2.15
C ASP A 216 14.69 21.42 2.44
N GLU A 217 13.64 21.91 3.10
CA GLU A 217 12.39 21.18 3.27
C GLU A 217 11.28 21.88 2.50
N VAL A 218 10.70 21.16 1.54
CA VAL A 218 9.59 21.59 0.71
C VAL A 218 8.27 21.16 1.35
N ARG A 219 7.38 22.14 1.49
CA ARG A 219 6.04 22.00 2.09
C ARG A 219 4.99 22.64 1.17
N GLY A 220 3.72 22.38 1.48
CA GLY A 220 2.57 22.84 0.70
C GLY A 220 1.76 21.67 0.16
N SER A 221 0.74 21.96 -0.65
CA SER A 221 0.01 20.93 -1.37
C SER A 221 0.95 20.10 -2.27
N LEU A 222 0.60 18.85 -2.60
CA LEU A 222 1.46 18.03 -3.46
C LEU A 222 1.72 18.66 -4.83
N PHE A 223 0.78 19.44 -5.37
CA PHE A 223 1.01 20.17 -6.62
C PHE A 223 2.11 21.22 -6.49
N GLU A 224 2.12 21.97 -5.39
CA GLU A 224 3.18 22.94 -5.08
C GLU A 224 4.51 22.25 -4.80
N GLN A 225 4.50 21.10 -4.11
CA GLN A 225 5.73 20.38 -3.78
C GLN A 225 6.47 19.94 -5.04
N VAL A 226 5.77 19.50 -6.08
CA VAL A 226 6.38 19.16 -7.38
C VAL A 226 7.16 20.36 -7.95
N ASP A 227 6.53 21.52 -8.05
CA ASP A 227 7.17 22.71 -8.66
C ASP A 227 8.34 23.19 -7.83
N LYS A 228 8.14 23.37 -6.52
CA LYS A 228 9.18 23.85 -5.60
C LYS A 228 10.39 22.92 -5.59
N VAL A 229 10.18 21.60 -5.64
CA VAL A 229 11.28 20.63 -5.73
C VAL A 229 12.03 20.77 -7.05
N MET A 230 11.32 20.81 -8.18
CA MET A 230 11.95 20.95 -9.49
C MET A 230 12.74 22.26 -9.61
N ASP A 231 12.16 23.36 -9.14
CA ASP A 231 12.81 24.68 -9.13
C ASP A 231 14.07 24.65 -8.25
N LEU A 232 14.00 24.09 -7.04
CA LEU A 232 15.17 23.99 -6.16
C LEU A 232 16.25 23.08 -6.78
N LEU A 233 15.87 21.94 -7.33
CA LEU A 233 16.83 21.02 -7.94
C LEU A 233 17.58 21.69 -9.09
N VAL A 234 16.88 22.40 -9.98
CA VAL A 234 17.49 23.04 -11.14
C VAL A 234 18.26 24.31 -10.79
N SER A 235 17.75 25.12 -9.86
CA SER A 235 18.34 26.43 -9.53
C SER A 235 19.45 26.38 -8.47
N LYS A 236 19.39 25.42 -7.54
CA LYS A 236 20.27 25.36 -6.35
C LYS A 236 21.14 24.12 -6.28
N TYR A 237 20.62 22.94 -6.62
CA TYR A 237 21.31 21.68 -6.38
C TYR A 237 22.08 21.13 -7.59
N LEU A 238 21.54 21.25 -8.80
CA LEU A 238 22.17 20.76 -10.02
C LEU A 238 23.04 21.84 -10.66
N LYS A 239 24.29 21.48 -10.96
CA LYS A 239 25.21 22.36 -11.69
C LYS A 239 25.14 22.04 -13.18
N ALA A 240 24.69 22.99 -13.98
CA ALA A 240 24.74 22.85 -15.44
C ALA A 240 26.18 22.88 -15.94
N GLN A 241 26.56 21.91 -16.77
CA GLN A 241 27.80 21.98 -17.53
C GLN A 241 27.63 22.96 -18.69
N ILE A 242 28.57 23.89 -18.79
CA ILE A 242 28.58 24.90 -19.85
C ILE A 242 29.47 24.38 -20.98
N THR A 243 28.87 24.24 -22.16
CA THR A 243 29.57 23.91 -23.41
C THR A 243 29.27 25.00 -24.46
N TYR A 244 30.09 25.06 -25.51
CA TYR A 244 29.93 26.02 -26.59
C TYR A 244 29.75 25.27 -27.91
N GLU A 245 28.63 25.52 -28.59
CA GLU A 245 28.39 25.09 -29.97
C GLU A 245 28.51 26.34 -30.88
N GLY A 246 29.70 26.57 -31.42
CA GLY A 246 30.03 27.81 -32.13
C GLY A 246 30.05 29.02 -31.19
N LEU A 247 29.23 30.04 -31.48
CA LEU A 247 29.07 31.23 -30.62
C LEU A 247 27.98 31.06 -29.54
N GLN A 248 27.25 29.93 -29.53
CA GLN A 248 26.13 29.73 -28.62
C GLN A 248 26.55 28.97 -27.37
N ARG A 249 26.32 29.57 -26.20
CA ARG A 249 26.46 28.91 -24.89
C ARG A 249 25.31 27.90 -24.72
N LYS A 250 25.67 26.66 -24.40
CA LYS A 250 24.73 25.57 -24.14
C LYS A 250 24.94 25.04 -22.73
N GLU A 251 23.89 25.11 -21.93
CA GLU A 251 23.88 24.60 -20.56
C GLU A 251 23.22 23.23 -20.56
N THR A 252 23.96 22.22 -20.10
CA THR A 252 23.49 20.84 -20.03
C THR A 252 23.53 20.38 -18.59
N PHE A 253 22.36 20.06 -18.03
CA PHE A 253 22.28 19.49 -16.68
C PHE A 253 22.76 18.04 -16.67
N PRO A 254 23.27 17.53 -15.53
CA PRO A 254 23.75 16.15 -15.42
C PRO A 254 22.68 15.11 -15.70
N VAL A 255 21.41 15.47 -15.46
CA VAL A 255 20.25 14.62 -15.68
C VAL A 255 19.25 15.38 -16.58
N PRO A 256 18.64 14.72 -17.57
CA PRO A 256 17.57 15.32 -18.36
C PRO A 256 16.42 15.79 -17.46
N VAL A 257 15.99 17.04 -17.61
CA VAL A 257 14.93 17.64 -16.78
C VAL A 257 13.63 16.83 -16.81
N GLY A 258 13.29 16.22 -17.96
CA GLY A 258 12.12 15.35 -18.08
C GLY A 258 12.23 14.08 -17.22
N ALA A 259 13.40 13.45 -17.17
CA ALA A 259 13.64 12.27 -16.34
C ALA A 259 13.63 12.61 -14.85
N LEU A 260 14.21 13.76 -14.48
CA LEU A 260 14.17 14.26 -13.11
C LEU A 260 12.74 14.50 -12.62
N ARG A 261 11.92 15.14 -13.46
CA ARG A 261 10.50 15.39 -13.19
C ARG A 261 9.74 14.09 -12.95
N GLU A 262 9.95 13.10 -13.81
CA GLU A 262 9.30 11.79 -13.69
C GLU A 262 9.74 11.05 -12.42
N ALA A 263 11.02 11.15 -12.04
CA ALA A 263 11.50 10.58 -10.78
C ALA A 263 10.84 11.24 -9.55
N VAL A 264 10.71 12.57 -9.55
CA VAL A 264 10.03 13.33 -8.48
C VAL A 264 8.54 12.95 -8.41
N LEU A 265 7.85 12.90 -9.55
CA LEU A 265 6.44 12.52 -9.62
C LEU A 265 6.23 11.08 -9.11
N ASN A 266 7.05 10.14 -9.53
CA ASN A 266 6.97 8.75 -9.07
C ASN A 266 7.22 8.64 -7.56
N ALA A 267 8.19 9.38 -7.03
CA ALA A 267 8.43 9.43 -5.60
C ALA A 267 7.19 9.95 -4.83
N ILE A 268 6.53 10.99 -5.34
CA ILE A 268 5.33 11.59 -4.73
C ILE A 268 4.11 10.68 -4.83
N ILE A 269 3.85 10.07 -6.00
CA ILE A 269 2.67 9.25 -6.27
C ILE A 269 2.74 7.91 -5.53
N HIS A 270 3.92 7.31 -5.45
CA HIS A 270 4.10 5.98 -4.84
C HIS A 270 4.54 6.02 -3.37
N LYS A 271 4.63 7.22 -2.77
CA LYS A 271 4.95 7.37 -1.35
C LYS A 271 3.86 6.78 -0.48
N ASP A 272 4.27 6.04 0.55
CA ASP A 272 3.40 5.74 1.68
C ASP A 272 3.25 6.98 2.60
N TYR A 273 2.16 7.72 2.44
CA TYR A 273 1.85 8.88 3.29
C TYR A 273 1.37 8.50 4.70
N SER A 274 1.05 7.23 4.95
CA SER A 274 0.70 6.77 6.31
C SER A 274 1.93 6.59 7.22
N SER A 275 3.13 6.46 6.62
CA SER A 275 4.37 6.14 7.33
C SER A 275 4.90 7.25 8.25
N GLY A 276 4.48 8.51 8.06
CA GLY A 276 5.07 9.64 8.80
C GLY A 276 6.42 10.12 8.27
N ILE A 277 7.02 9.42 7.29
CA ILE A 277 8.40 9.67 6.83
C ILE A 277 8.36 10.57 5.59
N PRO A 278 9.12 11.68 5.54
CA PRO A 278 9.20 12.54 4.36
C PRO A 278 9.95 11.86 3.21
N ILE A 279 9.68 12.29 1.97
CA ILE A 279 10.54 11.90 0.83
C ILE A 279 11.90 12.56 1.04
N GLN A 280 12.97 11.82 0.76
CA GLN A 280 14.34 12.32 0.81
C GLN A 280 14.97 12.24 -0.57
N ILE A 281 15.49 13.37 -1.04
CA ILE A 281 16.26 13.49 -2.28
C ILE A 281 17.68 13.90 -1.87
N SER A 282 18.67 13.09 -2.25
CA SER A 282 20.08 13.40 -2.01
C SER A 282 20.72 13.80 -3.33
N VAL A 283 21.48 14.90 -3.31
CA VAL A 283 22.21 15.45 -4.48
C VAL A 283 23.67 15.60 -4.16
#